data_AF-Q172N7-F1
#
_entry.id   AF-Q172N7-F1
#
_cell.length_a   1.000
_cell.length_b   1.000
_cell.length_c   1.000
_cell.angle_alpha   90.00
_cell.angle_beta   90.00
_cell.angle_gamma   90.00
#
_symmetry.space_group_name_H-M   'P 1'
#
loop_
_entity.id
_entity.type
_entity.pdbx_description
1 polymer ?
#
loop_
_entity_poly.entity_id
_entity_poly.type
_entity_poly.pdbx_seq_one_letter_code
_entity_poly.pdbx_strand_id
1 'polypeptide(L)'
;MARFLLCSLATFLVAVPLLCLGDENPCAINPFNKTCIDDSLRATYADIINLPNRPDILLIDVRQPEELACTGSIPTSINIPLATVSDELKLAPSVFQCKYGRAKPGLNDPIIFTCQSGNRAAKAALAAVQLGFRNVKNYVGSWIEYATYNCLPLDCSGAMPDRCTS
;
A
#
# COMPACT_ATOMS: atom_id res chain seq x y z
N MET A 1 59.54 30.49 -37.71
CA MET A 1 58.59 31.19 -36.82
C MET A 1 57.19 30.73 -37.20
N ALA A 2 56.54 29.95 -36.33
CA ALA A 2 55.22 29.37 -36.57
C ALA A 2 54.18 30.13 -35.74
N ARG A 3 53.06 30.52 -36.35
CA ARG A 3 51.85 31.00 -35.65
C ARG A 3 50.63 30.71 -36.54
N PHE A 4 50.00 29.56 -36.31
CA PHE A 4 48.76 29.37 -35.54
C PHE A 4 47.50 29.76 -36.33
N LEU A 5 46.93 28.76 -37.03
CA LEU A 5 45.57 28.81 -37.55
C LEU A 5 44.59 28.79 -36.36
N LEU A 6 43.73 29.80 -36.30
CA LEU A 6 42.57 29.84 -35.41
C LEU A 6 41.48 28.91 -35.96
N CYS A 7 41.38 27.71 -35.41
CA CYS A 7 40.21 26.84 -35.59
C CYS A 7 39.17 27.26 -34.53
N SER A 8 38.16 28.01 -34.96
CA SER A 8 37.06 28.44 -34.08
C SER A 8 36.18 27.23 -33.75
N LEU A 9 36.34 26.71 -32.54
CA LEU A 9 35.51 25.63 -31.99
C LEU A 9 34.10 26.19 -31.76
N ALA A 10 33.15 25.78 -32.61
CA ALA A 10 31.73 26.03 -32.42
C ALA A 10 31.29 25.35 -31.10
N THR A 11 31.07 26.15 -30.06
CA THR A 11 30.40 25.71 -28.85
C THR A 11 28.91 25.59 -29.16
N PHE A 12 28.48 24.40 -29.58
CA PHE A 12 27.07 24.03 -29.53
C PHE A 12 26.66 23.93 -28.05
N LEU A 13 26.27 25.07 -27.48
CA LEU A 13 25.40 25.11 -26.31
C LEU A 13 24.06 24.47 -26.74
N VAL A 14 23.96 23.16 -26.60
CA VAL A 14 22.67 22.48 -26.58
C VAL A 14 22.01 22.93 -25.29
N ALA A 15 21.24 24.02 -25.37
CA ALA A 15 20.28 24.38 -24.36
C ALA A 15 19.25 23.24 -24.33
N VAL A 16 19.49 22.24 -23.48
CA VAL A 16 18.48 21.25 -23.14
C VAL A 16 17.33 22.06 -22.52
N PRO A 17 16.15 22.12 -23.15
CA PRO A 17 15.05 22.92 -22.62
C PRO A 17 14.76 22.46 -21.21
N LEU A 18 14.70 23.41 -20.28
CA LEU A 18 14.32 23.24 -18.88
C LEU A 18 12.81 22.89 -18.76
N LEU A 19 12.37 21.89 -19.53
CA LEU A 19 10.96 21.61 -19.84
C LEU A 19 10.72 20.10 -19.85
N CYS A 20 11.18 19.40 -18.81
CA CYS A 20 10.81 18.00 -18.57
C CYS A 20 10.54 17.70 -17.09
N LEU A 21 10.14 18.67 -16.28
CA LEU A 21 9.54 18.38 -14.97
C LEU A 21 8.02 18.56 -15.10
N GLY A 22 7.38 17.62 -15.81
CA GLY A 22 5.95 17.44 -15.63
C GLY A 22 5.74 16.84 -14.25
N ASP A 23 4.92 17.48 -13.40
CA ASP A 23 4.50 16.87 -12.14
C ASP A 23 3.87 15.51 -12.44
N GLU A 24 4.58 14.43 -12.13
CA GLU A 24 4.08 13.10 -12.41
C GLU A 24 2.82 12.87 -11.59
N ASN A 25 1.70 12.61 -12.28
CA ASN A 25 0.43 12.34 -11.62
C ASN A 25 0.59 11.10 -10.70
N PRO A 26 0.50 11.26 -9.37
CA PRO A 26 0.77 10.17 -8.43
C PRO A 26 -0.21 9.00 -8.57
N CYS A 27 -1.36 9.23 -9.20
CA CYS A 27 -2.41 8.25 -9.50
C CYS A 27 -2.10 7.45 -10.75
N ALA A 28 -1.40 8.05 -11.72
CA ALA A 28 -0.90 7.34 -12.89
C ALA A 28 0.21 6.35 -12.50
N ILE A 29 1.01 6.69 -11.47
CA ILE A 29 2.02 5.80 -10.90
C ILE A 29 1.39 4.69 -10.06
N ASN A 30 0.42 5.04 -9.21
CA ASN A 30 -0.27 4.08 -8.37
C ASN A 30 -1.78 4.41 -8.27
N PRO A 31 -2.66 3.62 -8.92
CA PRO A 31 -4.10 3.87 -8.88
C PRO A 31 -4.72 3.67 -7.49
N PHE A 32 -4.00 3.06 -6.54
CA PHE A 32 -4.42 2.90 -5.16
C PHE A 32 -4.00 4.07 -4.25
N ASN A 33 -3.41 5.13 -4.81
CA ASN A 33 -2.99 6.28 -4.03
C ASN A 33 -4.19 6.94 -3.33
N LYS A 34 -4.10 7.09 -2.00
CA LYS A 34 -5.20 7.58 -1.17
C LYS A 34 -5.79 8.93 -1.60
N THR A 35 -5.03 9.78 -2.28
CA THR A 35 -5.48 11.12 -2.71
C THR A 35 -6.44 11.08 -3.90
N CYS A 36 -6.49 9.98 -4.64
CA CYS A 36 -7.16 9.93 -5.95
C CYS A 36 -7.60 8.53 -6.37
N ILE A 37 -7.55 7.56 -5.46
CA ILE A 37 -8.03 6.21 -5.69
C ILE A 37 -9.52 6.24 -6.02
N ASP A 38 -9.86 5.52 -7.08
CA ASP A 38 -11.23 5.29 -7.53
C ASP A 38 -12.04 4.50 -6.50
N ASP A 39 -13.34 4.79 -6.38
CA ASP A 39 -14.21 4.16 -5.39
C ASP A 39 -14.28 2.63 -5.56
N SER A 40 -14.14 2.11 -6.79
CA SER A 40 -14.12 0.66 -7.04
C SER A 40 -12.90 -0.04 -6.44
N LEU A 41 -11.78 0.67 -6.31
CA LEU A 41 -10.52 0.20 -5.72
C LEU A 41 -10.42 0.47 -4.22
N ARG A 42 -11.38 1.21 -3.66
CA ARG A 42 -11.43 1.58 -2.25
C ARG A 42 -12.25 0.57 -1.46
N ALA A 43 -11.71 0.15 -0.32
CA ALA A 43 -12.50 -0.50 0.73
C ALA A 43 -12.90 0.54 1.77
N THR A 44 -14.10 0.39 2.33
CA THR A 44 -14.69 1.28 3.34
C THR A 44 -14.64 0.64 4.73
N TYR A 45 -14.81 1.44 5.79
CA TYR A 45 -14.97 0.90 7.14
C TYR A 45 -16.10 -0.14 7.24
N ALA A 46 -17.20 0.08 6.51
CA ALA A 46 -18.33 -0.85 6.45
C ALA A 46 -17.93 -2.21 5.85
N ASP A 47 -17.09 -2.23 4.82
CA ASP A 47 -16.54 -3.46 4.26
C ASP A 47 -15.71 -4.21 5.32
N ILE A 48 -14.87 -3.48 6.08
CA ILE A 48 -13.96 -4.04 7.08
C ILE A 48 -14.72 -4.69 8.24
N ILE A 49 -15.72 -4.01 8.82
CA ILE A 49 -16.48 -4.58 9.94
C ILE A 49 -17.36 -5.76 9.53
N ASN A 50 -17.65 -5.92 8.24
CA ASN A 50 -18.42 -7.04 7.71
C ASN A 50 -17.55 -8.26 7.31
N LEU A 51 -16.22 -8.16 7.38
CA LEU A 51 -15.30 -9.25 7.06
C LEU A 51 -15.55 -10.55 7.84
N PRO A 52 -15.97 -10.55 9.13
CA PRO A 52 -16.34 -11.78 9.82
C PRO A 52 -17.44 -12.59 9.12
N ASN A 53 -18.30 -11.94 8.32
CA ASN A 53 -19.35 -12.58 7.52
C ASN A 53 -18.92 -12.89 6.08
N ARG A 54 -17.66 -12.58 5.72
CA ARG A 54 -17.10 -12.67 4.36
C ARG A 54 -15.76 -13.40 4.37
N PRO A 55 -15.74 -14.70 4.73
CA PRO A 55 -14.50 -15.47 4.83
C PRO A 55 -13.77 -15.64 3.49
N ASP A 56 -14.44 -15.37 2.37
CA ASP A 56 -13.89 -15.32 1.01
C ASP A 56 -12.93 -14.15 0.78
N ILE A 57 -13.06 -13.07 1.56
CA ILE A 57 -12.21 -11.89 1.46
C ILE A 57 -10.98 -12.05 2.36
N LEU A 58 -9.80 -11.82 1.80
CA LEU A 58 -8.56 -11.79 2.58
C LEU A 58 -8.16 -10.35 2.90
N LEU A 59 -8.15 -10.00 4.19
CA LEU A 59 -7.57 -8.75 4.69
C LEU A 59 -6.11 -8.97 5.07
N ILE A 60 -5.21 -8.21 4.45
CA ILE A 60 -3.77 -8.25 4.71
C ILE A 60 -3.33 -6.93 5.34
N ASP A 61 -2.84 -6.99 6.57
CA ASP A 61 -2.19 -5.87 7.25
C ASP A 61 -0.69 -5.86 6.94
N VAL A 62 -0.24 -4.81 6.24
CA VAL A 62 1.16 -4.67 5.79
C VAL A 62 2.03 -3.82 6.71
N ARG A 63 1.57 -3.56 7.94
CA ARG A 63 2.39 -2.98 9.01
C ARG A 63 3.48 -3.95 9.47
N GLN A 64 4.45 -3.42 10.19
CA GLN A 64 5.46 -4.22 10.87
C GLN A 64 4.83 -4.97 12.05
N PRO A 65 5.32 -6.18 12.40
CA PRO A 65 4.78 -6.95 13.51
C PRO A 65 4.78 -6.19 14.85
N GLU A 66 5.78 -5.32 15.07
CA GLU A 66 5.91 -4.52 16.29
C GLU A 66 4.77 -3.50 16.44
N GLU A 67 4.29 -2.94 15.32
CA GLU A 67 3.13 -2.04 15.33
C GLU A 67 1.87 -2.79 15.79
N LEU A 68 1.69 -4.04 15.34
CA LEU A 68 0.56 -4.87 15.76
C LEU A 68 0.69 -5.29 17.23
N ALA A 69 1.90 -5.57 17.70
CA ALA A 69 2.15 -5.95 19.09
C ALA A 69 1.73 -4.84 20.08
N CYS A 70 1.93 -3.57 19.72
CA CYS A 70 1.62 -2.44 20.59
C CYS A 70 0.19 -1.88 20.41
N THR A 71 -0.37 -1.91 19.20
CA THR A 71 -1.70 -1.33 18.91
C THR A 71 -2.82 -2.35 18.79
N GLY A 72 -2.47 -3.60 18.44
CA GLY A 72 -3.42 -4.62 18.02
C GLY A 72 -3.58 -4.68 16.49
N SER A 73 -4.57 -5.46 16.07
CA SER A 73 -4.86 -5.71 14.66
C SER A 73 -6.37 -5.72 14.41
N ILE A 74 -6.75 -5.50 13.15
CA ILE A 74 -8.13 -5.63 12.73
C ILE A 74 -8.51 -7.12 12.77
N PRO A 75 -9.65 -7.51 13.35
CA PRO A 75 -10.10 -8.89 13.34
C PRO A 75 -10.09 -9.50 11.95
N THR A 76 -9.79 -10.79 11.84
CA THR A 76 -9.66 -11.57 10.58
C THR A 76 -8.47 -11.21 9.68
N SER A 77 -7.74 -10.13 9.96
CA SER A 77 -6.54 -9.78 9.19
C SER A 77 -5.40 -10.77 9.43
N ILE A 78 -4.56 -10.96 8.41
CA ILE A 78 -3.24 -11.58 8.57
C ILE A 78 -2.17 -10.52 8.39
N ASN A 79 -1.06 -10.66 9.13
CA ASN A 79 0.06 -9.74 9.00
C ASN A 79 1.06 -10.25 7.95
N ILE A 80 1.26 -9.44 6.90
CA ILE A 80 2.29 -9.66 5.90
C ILE A 80 2.98 -8.31 5.63
N PRO A 81 4.12 -8.02 6.26
CA PRO A 81 4.78 -6.72 6.12
C PRO A 81 5.03 -6.33 4.65
N LEU A 82 4.95 -5.03 4.35
CA LEU A 82 5.08 -4.51 2.99
C LEU A 82 6.35 -5.01 2.27
N ALA A 83 7.46 -5.19 3.01
CA ALA A 83 8.73 -5.62 2.45
C ALA A 83 8.68 -7.05 1.87
N THR A 84 7.84 -7.93 2.42
CA THR A 84 7.77 -9.34 2.03
C THR A 84 6.50 -9.69 1.25
N VAL A 85 5.49 -8.82 1.24
CA VAL A 85 4.16 -9.10 0.68
C VAL A 85 4.19 -9.70 -0.74
N SER A 86 5.05 -9.19 -1.63
CA SER A 86 5.17 -9.69 -2.99
C SER A 86 5.65 -11.14 -3.06
N ASP A 87 6.57 -11.54 -2.20
CA ASP A 87 7.13 -12.90 -2.21
C ASP A 87 6.19 -13.88 -1.50
N GLU A 88 5.54 -13.43 -0.44
CA GLU A 88 4.52 -14.20 0.28
C GLU A 88 3.31 -14.49 -0.62
N LEU A 89 2.91 -13.53 -1.47
CA LEU A 89 1.88 -13.73 -2.48
C LEU A 89 2.32 -14.60 -3.66
N LYS A 90 3.59 -15.03 -3.76
CA LYS A 90 4.05 -16.03 -4.73
C LYS A 90 4.17 -17.44 -4.15
N LEU A 91 4.07 -17.60 -2.83
CA LEU A 91 4.16 -18.92 -2.18
C LEU A 91 3.14 -19.92 -2.75
N ALA A 92 3.50 -21.19 -2.73
CA ALA A 92 2.56 -22.27 -3.04
C ALA A 92 1.35 -22.23 -2.08
N PRO A 93 0.13 -22.58 -2.53
CA PRO A 93 -1.07 -22.52 -1.69
C PRO A 93 -0.95 -23.25 -0.35
N SER A 94 -0.34 -24.44 -0.34
CA SER A 94 -0.12 -25.23 0.87
C SER A 94 0.82 -24.55 1.87
N VAL A 95 1.91 -23.93 1.38
CA VAL A 95 2.87 -23.21 2.21
C VAL A 95 2.23 -21.95 2.81
N PHE A 96 1.48 -21.20 1.99
CA PHE A 96 0.74 -20.02 2.46
C PHE A 96 -0.28 -20.39 3.54
N GLN A 97 -1.06 -21.45 3.33
CA GLN A 97 -2.01 -21.97 4.32
C GLN A 97 -1.33 -22.40 5.62
N CYS A 98 -0.20 -23.10 5.53
CA CYS A 98 0.56 -23.51 6.71
C CYS A 98 1.10 -22.31 7.51
N LYS A 99 1.54 -21.26 6.82
CA LYS A 99 2.14 -20.07 7.45
C LYS A 99 1.12 -19.12 8.06
N TYR A 100 0.00 -18.88 7.36
CA TYR A 100 -0.97 -17.85 7.73
C TYR A 100 -2.29 -18.40 8.28
N GLY A 101 -2.48 -19.73 8.26
CA GLY A 101 -3.75 -20.35 8.66
C GLY A 101 -4.94 -19.97 7.75
N ARG A 102 -4.67 -19.38 6.59
CA ARG A 102 -5.66 -18.87 5.63
C ARG A 102 -5.34 -19.39 4.23
N ALA A 103 -6.38 -19.68 3.46
CA ALA A 103 -6.20 -20.12 2.09
C ALA A 103 -5.51 -19.02 1.30
N LYS A 104 -4.56 -19.41 0.44
CA LYS A 104 -3.97 -18.47 -0.50
C LYS A 104 -5.06 -17.98 -1.45
N PRO A 105 -5.21 -16.66 -1.66
CA PRO A 105 -6.19 -16.15 -2.61
C PRO A 105 -5.75 -16.56 -4.03
N GLY A 106 -6.72 -16.97 -4.85
CA GLY A 106 -6.58 -17.03 -6.30
C GLY A 106 -6.51 -15.63 -6.92
N LEU A 107 -6.17 -15.55 -8.21
CA LEU A 107 -5.96 -14.26 -8.90
C LEU A 107 -7.22 -13.38 -8.99
N ASN A 108 -8.41 -13.97 -8.86
CA ASN A 108 -9.70 -13.27 -8.92
C ASN A 108 -10.36 -13.12 -7.54
N ASP A 109 -9.79 -13.76 -6.51
CA ASP A 109 -10.34 -13.69 -5.16
C ASP A 109 -10.13 -12.29 -4.57
N PRO A 110 -11.09 -11.79 -3.78
CA PRO A 110 -11.01 -10.45 -3.21
C PRO A 110 -9.91 -10.33 -2.14
N ILE A 111 -9.00 -9.37 -2.34
CA ILE A 111 -7.96 -9.01 -1.39
C ILE A 111 -8.11 -7.54 -1.00
N ILE A 112 -8.07 -7.26 0.30
CA ILE A 112 -8.03 -5.90 0.84
C ILE A 112 -6.71 -5.72 1.56
N PHE A 113 -5.98 -4.65 1.24
CA PHE A 113 -4.79 -4.25 1.96
C PHE A 113 -5.10 -3.14 2.97
N THR A 114 -4.49 -3.23 4.14
CA THR A 114 -4.52 -2.19 5.17
C THR A 114 -3.13 -1.95 5.74
N CYS A 115 -2.89 -0.77 6.30
CA CYS A 115 -1.70 -0.49 7.08
C CYS A 115 -2.03 0.47 8.22
N GLN A 116 -1.17 1.45 8.52
CA GLN A 116 -1.50 2.49 9.49
C GLN A 116 -2.45 3.56 8.92
N SER A 117 -2.15 4.07 7.72
CA SER A 117 -2.80 5.28 7.16
C SER A 117 -3.08 5.19 5.64
N GLY A 118 -3.16 3.98 5.08
CA GLY A 118 -3.45 3.71 3.67
C GLY A 118 -2.26 3.81 2.70
N ASN A 119 -1.14 4.42 3.08
CA ASN A 119 -0.01 4.66 2.16
C ASN A 119 0.75 3.37 1.80
N ARG A 120 1.10 2.55 2.81
CA ARG A 120 1.77 1.26 2.58
C ARG A 120 0.84 0.24 1.93
N ALA A 121 -0.45 0.28 2.27
CA ALA A 121 -1.48 -0.55 1.65
C ALA A 121 -1.62 -0.26 0.15
N ALA A 122 -1.54 1.01 -0.27
CA ALA A 122 -1.51 1.38 -1.69
C ALA A 122 -0.34 0.74 -2.45
N LYS A 123 0.85 0.70 -1.84
CA LYS A 123 2.04 0.07 -2.44
C LYS A 123 1.88 -1.44 -2.55
N ALA A 124 1.34 -2.09 -1.50
CA ALA A 124 1.07 -3.52 -1.51
C ALA A 124 -0.01 -3.91 -2.53
N ALA A 125 -1.07 -3.10 -2.66
CA ALA A 125 -2.12 -3.30 -3.65
C ALA A 125 -1.57 -3.24 -5.09
N LEU A 126 -0.73 -2.25 -5.39
CA LEU A 126 -0.05 -2.16 -6.68
C LEU A 126 0.84 -3.39 -6.94
N ALA A 127 1.61 -3.82 -5.95
CA ALA A 127 2.44 -5.02 -6.06
C ALA A 127 1.61 -6.29 -6.33
N ALA A 128 0.47 -6.45 -5.67
CA ALA A 128 -0.44 -7.56 -5.94
C ALA A 128 -1.00 -7.52 -7.37
N VAL A 129 -1.40 -6.35 -7.87
CA VAL A 129 -1.85 -6.20 -9.26
C VAL A 129 -0.73 -6.56 -10.26
N GLN A 130 0.52 -6.18 -9.97
CA GLN A 130 1.68 -6.55 -10.79
C GLN A 130 1.94 -8.07 -10.80
N LEU A 131 1.49 -8.81 -9.80
CA LEU A 131 1.50 -10.27 -9.76
C LEU A 131 0.29 -10.92 -10.43
N GLY A 132 -0.63 -10.12 -10.97
CA GLY A 132 -1.80 -10.59 -11.71
C GLY A 132 -3.09 -10.73 -10.89
N PHE A 133 -3.09 -10.32 -9.62
CA PHE A 133 -4.33 -10.24 -8.83
C PHE A 133 -5.24 -9.14 -9.38
N ARG A 134 -6.53 -9.44 -9.55
CA ARG A 134 -7.48 -8.56 -10.25
C ARG A 134 -8.48 -7.88 -9.32
N ASN A 135 -8.81 -8.51 -8.20
CA ASN A 135 -9.79 -8.01 -7.25
C ASN A 135 -9.08 -7.51 -5.99
N VAL A 136 -8.40 -6.38 -6.12
CA VAL A 136 -7.55 -5.80 -5.07
C VAL A 136 -8.13 -4.45 -4.65
N LYS A 137 -8.21 -4.21 -3.35
CA LYS A 137 -8.62 -2.93 -2.78
C LYS A 137 -7.63 -2.39 -1.75
N ASN A 138 -7.61 -1.07 -1.61
CA ASN A 138 -6.93 -0.38 -0.52
C ASN A 138 -7.96 0.11 0.50
N TYR A 139 -7.84 -0.31 1.75
CA TYR A 139 -8.56 0.30 2.86
C TYR A 139 -7.83 1.58 3.30
N VAL A 140 -8.18 2.70 2.68
CA VAL A 140 -7.48 3.98 2.85
C VAL A 140 -7.50 4.49 4.29
N GLY A 141 -8.63 4.35 4.99
CA GLY A 141 -8.77 4.71 6.40
C GLY A 141 -7.81 3.93 7.30
N SER A 142 -7.57 2.67 6.95
CA SER A 142 -6.55 1.81 7.57
C SER A 142 -6.70 1.73 9.10
N TRP A 143 -5.63 1.35 9.81
CA TRP A 143 -5.64 1.25 11.26
C TRP A 143 -6.13 2.53 11.97
N ILE A 144 -5.74 3.72 11.52
CA ILE A 144 -6.13 4.97 12.18
C ILE A 144 -7.65 5.13 12.20
N GLU A 145 -8.33 4.92 11.06
CA GLU A 145 -9.80 5.00 11.02
C GLU A 145 -10.43 3.90 11.88
N TYR A 146 -9.95 2.66 11.74
CA TYR A 146 -10.45 1.53 12.53
C TYR A 146 -10.31 1.79 14.04
N ALA A 147 -9.13 2.15 14.50
CA ALA A 147 -8.83 2.45 15.90
C ALA A 147 -9.64 3.64 16.41
N THR A 148 -9.87 4.66 15.58
CA THR A 148 -10.73 5.80 15.91
C THR A 148 -12.17 5.38 16.20
N TYR A 149 -12.75 4.49 15.39
CA TYR A 149 -14.11 4.01 15.62
C TYR A 149 -14.23 3.04 16.80
N ASN A 150 -13.15 2.33 17.14
CA ASN A 150 -13.15 1.27 18.15
C ASN A 150 -12.45 1.66 19.46
N CYS A 151 -12.02 2.92 19.60
CA CYS A 151 -11.29 3.42 20.77
C CYS A 151 -10.05 2.59 21.13
N LEU A 152 -9.21 2.32 20.12
CA LEU A 152 -7.95 1.59 20.25
C LEU A 152 -6.73 2.53 20.11
N PRO A 153 -5.53 2.14 20.59
CA PRO A 153 -4.32 2.92 20.41
C PRO A 153 -3.99 3.18 18.93
N LEU A 154 -3.67 4.41 18.59
CA LEU A 154 -3.34 4.84 17.23
C LEU A 154 -1.93 4.40 16.80
N ASP A 155 -1.00 4.34 17.75
CA ASP A 155 0.39 3.95 17.56
C ASP A 155 1.01 3.39 18.86
N CYS A 156 2.29 3.02 18.80
CA CYS A 156 3.01 2.45 19.94
C CYS A 156 3.30 3.45 21.08
N SER A 157 2.99 4.74 20.94
CA SER A 157 3.07 5.68 22.06
C SER A 157 1.89 5.53 23.03
N GLY A 158 0.84 4.80 22.62
CA GLY A 158 -0.41 4.69 23.38
C GLY A 158 -1.37 5.86 23.15
N ALA A 159 -1.10 6.72 22.17
CA ALA A 159 -2.02 7.80 21.79
C ALA A 159 -3.41 7.24 21.46
N MET A 160 -4.44 7.83 22.07
CA MET A 160 -5.84 7.45 21.87
C MET A 160 -6.57 8.49 21.00
N PRO A 161 -7.63 8.09 20.28
CA PRO A 161 -8.47 9.04 19.55
C PRO A 161 -9.15 10.03 20.50
N ASP A 162 -9.21 11.31 20.14
CA ASP A 162 -9.79 12.38 20.97
C ASP A 162 -11.20 12.01 21.50
N ARG A 163 -12.05 11.45 20.63
CA ARG A 163 -13.42 11.00 20.94
C ARG A 163 -13.52 9.88 21.99
N CYS A 164 -12.40 9.29 22.40
CA CYS A 164 -12.31 8.18 23.34
C CYS A 164 -11.61 8.58 24.65
N THR A 165 -11.24 9.86 24.79
CA THR A 165 -10.50 10.40 25.95
C THR A 165 -11.35 11.29 26.85
N SER A 166 -12.66 11.34 26.62
CA SER A 166 -13.66 12.11 27.39
C SER A 166 -14.19 11.36 28.62
#